data_AF-A0A974BWC7-F1
#
_entry.id   AF-A0A974BWC7-F1
#
_cell.length_a   1.000
_cell.length_b   1.000
_cell.length_c   1.000
_cell.angle_alpha   90.00
_cell.angle_beta   90.00
_cell.angle_gamma   90.00
#
_symmetry.space_group_name_H-M   'P 1'
#
loop_
_entity.id
_entity.type
_entity.pdbx_description
1 polymer ?
#
loop_
_entity_poly.entity_id
_entity_poly.type
_entity_poly.pdbx_seq_one_letter_code
_entity_poly.pdbx_strand_id
1 'polypeptide(L)'
;MSSSSSSYQTVVTSSKVKATRTSSYGGFSSASLSGAGFGGSSLTQSSSLSNNNNFGGSDLLMSGWEKHTMQNLNDRLAAYLDKVRALESANHHLEVQIKEWYEKNTHGYNDRKDYSKYMIIIEELRRKITNGTPANARILLEIDNAKLAADDFRMKYENELALRQSVESDVNGLRRVLDELTLARSDLELQLEGLNEELAFLKKNHQEEMTSNKGGSGQVIVEMDAAPAVDLTGLLNNMRADYEVVAEKNRKEVEEWFLKKSAALKQEILIEAQEVQSSHSEISELKRSQQTLEIELQALLSMKSSLEGTLSETENRYCLSLSQIQMRISSLEEQLQQIRMDMSRQKEDYLRLLDVKTRLEREIETYRILLEGELNVKKVEIVEQVVEVKKDPTKTRKVKTIVEEVVDGKVVSSSVQEVEEKLN
;
A
#
# COMPACT_ATOMS: atom_id res chain seq x y z
N MET A 1 -34.18 29.68 32.21
CA MET A 1 -34.92 28.93 31.16
C MET A 1 -34.63 29.68 29.87
N SER A 2 -34.04 29.12 28.81
CA SER A 2 -34.02 27.72 28.35
C SER A 2 -32.65 27.34 27.76
N SER A 3 -32.12 26.18 28.16
CA SER A 3 -30.84 25.66 27.65
C SER A 3 -31.05 24.85 26.37
N SER A 4 -30.46 25.27 25.26
CA SER A 4 -30.41 24.47 24.02
C SER A 4 -29.09 23.71 23.96
N SER A 5 -29.12 22.41 24.25
CA SER A 5 -27.95 21.54 24.19
C SER A 5 -27.70 21.06 22.76
N SER A 6 -26.56 21.43 22.18
CA SER A 6 -26.16 20.97 20.84
C SER A 6 -25.35 19.68 20.95
N SER A 7 -26.00 18.54 20.72
CA SER A 7 -25.33 17.23 20.72
C SER A 7 -24.52 17.01 19.44
N TYR A 8 -23.19 17.01 19.56
CA TYR A 8 -22.31 16.49 18.51
C TYR A 8 -22.45 14.96 18.44
N GLN A 9 -22.94 14.44 17.32
CA GLN A 9 -23.10 13.01 17.09
C GLN A 9 -22.05 12.50 16.09
N THR A 10 -20.91 12.02 16.60
CA THR A 10 -19.86 11.41 15.78
C THR A 10 -20.28 10.05 15.26
N VAL A 11 -20.57 9.95 13.96
CA VAL A 11 -20.89 8.69 13.27
C VAL A 11 -19.59 7.96 12.92
N VAL A 12 -19.20 6.97 13.73
CA VAL A 12 -18.05 6.10 13.45
C VAL A 12 -18.50 4.94 12.54
N THR A 13 -18.21 5.05 11.23
CA THR A 13 -18.47 3.96 10.28
C THR A 13 -17.39 2.87 10.39
N SER A 14 -17.78 1.66 10.79
CA SER A 14 -16.86 0.53 10.95
C SER A 14 -16.70 -0.29 9.67
N SER A 15 -15.53 -0.22 9.03
CA SER A 15 -15.18 -1.01 7.85
C SER A 15 -14.70 -2.42 8.24
N LYS A 16 -15.60 -3.41 8.22
CA LYS A 16 -15.24 -4.83 8.39
C LYS A 16 -14.57 -5.40 7.14
N VAL A 17 -13.25 -5.60 7.21
CA VAL A 17 -12.50 -6.37 6.18
C VAL A 17 -12.84 -7.86 6.30
N LYS A 18 -13.47 -8.42 5.26
CA LYS A 18 -13.88 -9.83 5.22
C LYS A 18 -12.85 -10.65 4.43
N ALA A 19 -11.88 -11.24 5.14
CA ALA A 19 -10.85 -12.07 4.52
C ALA A 19 -11.43 -13.41 4.04
N THR A 20 -11.41 -13.64 2.72
CA THR A 20 -11.91 -14.88 2.12
C THR A 20 -10.82 -15.94 2.12
N ARG A 21 -10.99 -17.01 2.90
CA ARG A 21 -10.08 -18.18 2.90
C ARG A 21 -10.39 -19.06 1.69
N THR A 22 -9.38 -19.36 0.87
CA THR A 22 -9.45 -20.43 -0.14
C THR A 22 -8.88 -21.73 0.44
N SER A 23 -9.74 -22.65 0.82
CA SER A 23 -9.36 -24.02 1.16
C SER A 23 -9.19 -24.86 -0.11
N SER A 24 -8.03 -25.50 -0.29
CA SER A 24 -7.90 -26.65 -1.19
C SER A 24 -8.04 -27.94 -0.36
N TYR A 25 -8.90 -28.86 -0.79
CA TYR A 25 -9.32 -30.02 0.00
C TYR A 25 -9.30 -31.30 -0.83
N GLY A 26 -8.59 -32.33 -0.35
CA GLY A 26 -8.68 -33.72 -0.81
C GLY A 26 -8.02 -34.05 -2.17
N GLY A 27 -7.47 -35.25 -2.37
CA GLY A 27 -7.25 -36.34 -1.40
C GLY A 27 -7.00 -37.69 -2.09
N PHE A 28 -6.58 -38.68 -1.28
CA PHE A 28 -6.56 -40.14 -1.56
C PHE A 28 -5.52 -40.59 -2.62
N SER A 29 -4.55 -41.50 -2.34
CA SER A 29 -4.65 -42.91 -1.91
C SER A 29 -5.49 -43.76 -2.89
N SER A 30 -5.08 -44.92 -3.41
CA SER A 30 -3.97 -45.84 -3.09
C SER A 30 -3.50 -46.53 -4.42
N ALA A 31 -2.71 -47.60 -4.52
CA ALA A 31 -2.27 -48.63 -3.56
C ALA A 31 -0.94 -49.31 -3.95
N SER A 32 -0.56 -50.30 -3.13
CA SER A 32 0.44 -51.35 -3.33
C SER A 32 0.22 -52.26 -4.55
N LEU A 33 1.31 -52.77 -5.13
CA LEU A 33 1.64 -54.21 -5.06
C LEU A 33 3.07 -54.54 -5.52
N SER A 34 3.71 -55.39 -4.71
CA SER A 34 4.81 -56.33 -4.99
C SER A 34 5.35 -56.51 -6.41
N GLY A 35 6.65 -56.80 -6.53
CA GLY A 35 7.11 -57.69 -7.62
C GLY A 35 8.59 -57.64 -7.95
N ALA A 36 9.37 -58.46 -7.26
CA ALA A 36 10.72 -58.93 -7.61
C ALA A 36 11.26 -58.58 -9.02
N GLY A 37 12.25 -57.68 -9.06
CA GLY A 37 13.23 -57.69 -10.15
C GLY A 37 14.28 -58.77 -9.88
N PHE A 38 14.56 -59.62 -10.87
CA PHE A 38 15.75 -60.47 -10.87
C PHE A 38 16.49 -60.27 -12.19
N GLY A 39 17.67 -59.63 -12.11
CA GLY A 39 18.59 -59.50 -13.24
C GLY A 39 19.30 -60.84 -13.51
N GLY A 40 19.66 -61.09 -14.77
CA GLY A 40 20.26 -62.35 -15.18
C GLY A 40 21.75 -62.47 -14.88
N SER A 41 22.25 -63.70 -15.02
CA SER A 41 23.67 -64.07 -15.12
C SER A 41 23.72 -65.44 -15.85
N SER A 42 24.22 -65.49 -17.09
CA SER A 42 25.58 -65.92 -17.44
C SER A 42 25.89 -67.42 -17.23
N LEU A 43 26.05 -68.09 -18.38
CA LEU A 43 27.00 -69.18 -18.71
C LEU A 43 27.14 -70.45 -17.85
N THR A 44 27.40 -71.53 -18.60
CA THR A 44 28.23 -72.73 -18.31
C THR A 44 27.53 -74.09 -18.10
N GLN A 45 27.92 -75.00 -19.00
CA GLN A 45 28.32 -76.39 -18.77
C GLN A 45 27.24 -77.43 -18.41
N SER A 46 26.75 -78.09 -19.47
CA SER A 46 26.15 -79.42 -19.43
C SER A 46 27.13 -80.49 -18.93
N SER A 47 26.69 -81.31 -17.98
CA SER A 47 27.32 -82.59 -17.65
C SER A 47 26.78 -83.71 -18.54
N SER A 48 27.63 -84.66 -18.92
CA SER A 48 27.19 -85.99 -19.38
C SER A 48 28.31 -87.01 -19.19
N LEU A 49 28.03 -88.07 -18.44
CA LEU A 49 28.90 -89.24 -18.31
C LEU A 49 28.40 -90.37 -19.22
N SER A 50 29.36 -91.13 -19.77
CA SER A 50 29.36 -92.59 -19.89
C SER A 50 28.09 -93.34 -20.34
N ASN A 51 28.11 -93.81 -21.59
CA ASN A 51 27.90 -95.23 -21.95
C ASN A 51 28.26 -95.40 -23.44
N ASN A 52 28.71 -96.52 -24.01
CA ASN A 52 29.43 -97.75 -23.63
C ASN A 52 29.37 -98.64 -24.91
N ASN A 53 30.28 -99.61 -25.05
CA ASN A 53 30.35 -100.64 -26.10
C ASN A 53 30.70 -100.20 -27.54
N ASN A 54 31.21 -101.07 -28.42
CA ASN A 54 32.13 -102.22 -28.30
C ASN A 54 32.42 -102.72 -29.74
N PHE A 55 33.56 -103.38 -29.99
CA PHE A 55 34.02 -103.92 -31.29
C PHE A 55 34.21 -102.86 -32.41
N GLY A 56 35.21 -102.94 -33.28
CA GLY A 56 36.16 -104.04 -33.52
C GLY A 56 36.10 -104.43 -34.99
N GLY A 57 37.05 -103.96 -35.79
CA GLY A 57 37.05 -104.17 -37.25
C GLY A 57 37.80 -103.05 -37.97
N SER A 58 39.10 -103.23 -38.14
CA SER A 58 39.88 -102.42 -39.08
C SER A 58 39.41 -102.64 -40.52
N ASP A 59 39.67 -101.63 -41.36
CA ASP A 59 39.76 -101.69 -42.84
C ASP A 59 38.60 -101.09 -43.68
N LEU A 60 37.92 -100.03 -43.18
CA LEU A 60 36.98 -99.22 -43.99
C LEU A 60 37.08 -97.69 -43.74
N LEU A 61 38.24 -97.21 -43.30
CA LEU A 61 38.39 -95.95 -42.55
C LEU A 61 38.54 -94.64 -43.36
N MET A 62 37.98 -94.53 -44.57
CA MET A 62 38.08 -93.27 -45.37
C MET A 62 36.76 -92.74 -45.96
N SER A 63 35.74 -93.58 -46.20
CA SER A 63 34.50 -93.13 -46.89
C SER A 63 33.31 -92.81 -45.96
N GLY A 64 33.37 -93.22 -44.68
CA GLY A 64 32.30 -92.96 -43.71
C GLY A 64 32.30 -91.53 -43.12
N TRP A 65 33.48 -90.94 -42.95
CA TRP A 65 33.65 -89.64 -42.28
C TRP A 65 33.07 -88.47 -43.09
N GLU A 66 33.19 -88.51 -44.41
CA GLU A 66 32.61 -87.52 -45.33
C GLU A 66 31.07 -87.56 -45.29
N LYS A 67 30.46 -88.76 -45.27
CA LYS A 67 29.00 -88.90 -45.14
C LYS A 67 28.49 -88.46 -43.78
N HIS A 68 29.19 -88.79 -42.69
CA HIS A 68 28.76 -88.41 -41.35
C HIS A 68 28.90 -86.89 -41.10
N THR A 69 29.94 -86.25 -41.65
CA THR A 69 30.09 -84.78 -41.60
C THR A 69 29.03 -84.07 -42.47
N MET A 70 28.71 -84.60 -43.65
CA MET A 70 27.59 -84.09 -44.46
C MET A 70 26.22 -84.29 -43.80
N GLN A 71 25.99 -85.40 -43.08
CA GLN A 71 24.79 -85.55 -42.25
C GLN A 71 24.75 -84.52 -41.12
N ASN A 72 25.83 -84.33 -40.37
CA ASN A 72 25.87 -83.35 -39.28
C ASN A 72 25.61 -81.91 -39.79
N LEU A 73 26.13 -81.56 -40.97
CA LEU A 73 25.82 -80.32 -41.67
C LEU A 73 24.35 -80.21 -42.08
N ASN A 74 23.75 -81.28 -42.62
CA ASN A 74 22.33 -81.31 -42.98
C ASN A 74 21.40 -81.25 -41.75
N ASP A 75 21.73 -81.96 -40.67
CA ASP A 75 20.98 -81.94 -39.41
C ASP A 75 21.06 -80.55 -38.76
N ARG A 76 22.23 -79.91 -38.82
CA ARG A 76 22.43 -78.53 -38.37
C ARG A 76 21.69 -77.53 -39.27
N LEU A 77 21.63 -77.76 -40.58
CA LEU A 77 20.86 -76.94 -41.52
C LEU A 77 19.35 -77.11 -41.30
N ALA A 78 18.87 -78.32 -41.02
CA ALA A 78 17.49 -78.59 -40.62
C ALA A 78 17.15 -77.86 -39.31
N ALA A 79 18.01 -77.96 -38.29
CA ALA A 79 17.84 -77.22 -37.04
C ALA A 79 17.88 -75.69 -37.23
N TYR A 80 18.67 -75.16 -38.19
CA TYR A 80 18.61 -73.76 -38.57
C TYR A 80 17.30 -73.40 -39.29
N LEU A 81 16.81 -74.22 -40.23
CA LEU A 81 15.53 -74.00 -40.91
C LEU A 81 14.34 -74.03 -39.95
N ASP A 82 14.31 -74.97 -39.01
CA ASP A 82 13.25 -75.04 -37.99
C ASP A 82 13.34 -73.85 -37.01
N LYS A 83 14.55 -73.37 -36.69
CA LYS A 83 14.73 -72.13 -35.92
C LYS A 83 14.30 -70.89 -36.69
N VAL A 84 14.54 -70.82 -38.00
CA VAL A 84 14.05 -69.75 -38.88
C VAL A 84 12.52 -69.75 -38.90
N ARG A 85 11.87 -70.91 -39.13
CA ARG A 85 10.40 -71.05 -39.09
C ARG A 85 9.80 -70.67 -37.72
N ALA A 86 10.46 -71.03 -36.63
CA ALA A 86 10.03 -70.63 -35.29
C ALA A 86 10.12 -69.11 -35.08
N LEU A 87 11.16 -68.46 -35.60
CA LEU A 87 11.32 -66.99 -35.56
C LEU A 87 10.34 -66.28 -36.51
N GLU A 88 10.07 -66.81 -37.69
CA GLU A 88 9.04 -66.30 -38.62
C GLU A 88 7.65 -66.36 -37.98
N SER A 89 7.30 -67.49 -37.35
CA SER A 89 6.06 -67.65 -36.58
C SER A 89 5.95 -66.67 -35.42
N ALA A 90 7.04 -66.49 -34.65
CA ALA A 90 7.08 -65.54 -33.54
C ALA A 90 6.97 -64.07 -34.00
N ASN A 91 7.66 -63.70 -35.08
CA ASN A 91 7.54 -62.36 -35.69
C ASN A 91 6.12 -62.12 -36.21
N HIS A 92 5.51 -63.08 -36.90
CA HIS A 92 4.14 -62.95 -37.37
C HIS A 92 3.15 -62.77 -36.21
N HIS A 93 3.34 -63.50 -35.11
CA HIS A 93 2.52 -63.32 -33.90
C HIS A 93 2.70 -61.91 -33.28
N LEU A 94 3.94 -61.41 -33.20
CA LEU A 94 4.22 -60.05 -32.72
C LEU A 94 3.64 -58.97 -33.64
N GLU A 95 3.69 -59.14 -34.97
CA GLU A 95 3.06 -58.22 -35.92
C GLU A 95 1.54 -58.13 -35.73
N VAL A 96 0.88 -59.27 -35.49
CA VAL A 96 -0.57 -59.31 -35.18
C VAL A 96 -0.85 -58.61 -33.85
N GLN A 97 -0.07 -58.87 -32.79
CA GLN A 97 -0.22 -58.17 -31.52
C GLN A 97 -0.02 -56.65 -31.64
N ILE A 98 0.96 -56.21 -32.44
CA ILE A 98 1.22 -54.79 -32.70
C ILE A 98 0.04 -54.15 -33.45
N LYS A 99 -0.51 -54.81 -34.48
CA LYS A 99 -1.70 -54.34 -35.19
C LYS A 99 -2.91 -54.22 -34.27
N GLU A 100 -3.21 -55.26 -33.48
CA GLU A 100 -4.30 -55.22 -32.50
C GLU A 100 -4.10 -54.11 -31.45
N TRP A 101 -2.87 -53.88 -30.99
CA TRP A 101 -2.57 -52.81 -30.03
C TRP A 101 -2.82 -51.42 -30.64
N TYR A 102 -2.41 -51.20 -31.90
CA TYR A 102 -2.70 -49.96 -32.61
C TYR A 102 -4.20 -49.79 -32.86
N GLU A 103 -4.92 -50.82 -33.28
CA GLU A 103 -6.38 -50.74 -33.49
C GLU A 103 -7.12 -50.40 -32.19
N LYS A 104 -6.81 -51.08 -31.09
CA LYS A 104 -7.40 -50.82 -29.76
C LYS A 104 -7.08 -49.41 -29.25
N ASN A 105 -5.86 -48.92 -29.46
CA ASN A 105 -5.44 -47.60 -28.96
C ASN A 105 -5.76 -46.43 -29.89
N THR A 106 -5.99 -46.65 -31.19
CA THR A 106 -6.39 -45.59 -32.13
C THR A 106 -7.79 -45.07 -31.79
N HIS A 107 -8.68 -45.94 -31.32
CA HIS A 107 -10.01 -45.55 -30.84
C HIS A 107 -9.96 -44.63 -29.60
N GLY A 108 -8.89 -44.69 -28.79
CA GLY A 108 -8.67 -43.80 -27.65
C GLY A 108 -8.21 -42.38 -28.01
N TYR A 109 -7.80 -42.13 -29.26
CA TYR A 109 -7.28 -40.82 -29.68
C TYR A 109 -8.31 -39.91 -30.36
N ASN A 110 -9.43 -40.48 -30.83
CA ASN A 110 -10.53 -39.72 -31.43
C ASN A 110 -11.50 -39.13 -30.39
N ASP A 111 -11.48 -39.58 -29.14
CA ASP A 111 -12.26 -38.98 -28.04
C ASP A 111 -11.46 -37.87 -27.32
N ARG A 112 -10.87 -36.96 -28.10
CA ARG A 112 -10.34 -35.69 -27.58
C ARG A 112 -11.53 -34.82 -27.15
N LYS A 113 -12.02 -35.04 -25.92
CA LYS A 113 -13.03 -34.25 -25.20
C LYS A 113 -13.19 -32.84 -25.79
N ASP A 114 -14.34 -32.53 -26.39
CA ASP A 114 -14.57 -31.30 -27.15
C ASP A 114 -14.43 -30.00 -26.32
N TYR A 115 -13.19 -29.53 -26.16
CA TYR A 115 -12.89 -28.30 -25.41
C TYR A 115 -13.41 -27.02 -26.11
N SER A 116 -13.85 -27.12 -27.37
CA SER A 116 -14.44 -26.04 -28.15
C SER A 116 -15.58 -25.31 -27.40
N LYS A 117 -16.43 -26.06 -26.69
CA LYS A 117 -17.53 -25.49 -25.88
C LYS A 117 -17.04 -24.54 -24.79
N TYR A 118 -15.90 -24.85 -24.16
CA TYR A 118 -15.29 -23.98 -23.15
C TYR A 118 -14.61 -22.75 -23.77
N MET A 119 -14.04 -22.87 -24.98
CA MET A 119 -13.42 -21.73 -25.68
C MET A 119 -14.44 -20.62 -25.97
N ILE A 120 -15.66 -20.98 -26.43
CA ILE A 120 -16.75 -20.03 -26.67
C ILE A 120 -17.13 -19.28 -25.38
N ILE A 121 -17.23 -20.00 -24.25
CA ILE A 121 -17.52 -19.40 -22.94
C ILE A 121 -16.38 -18.47 -22.48
N ILE A 122 -15.12 -18.88 -22.66
CA ILE A 122 -13.94 -18.06 -22.33
C ILE A 122 -13.91 -16.78 -23.19
N GLU A 123 -14.26 -16.87 -24.47
CA GLU A 123 -14.33 -15.72 -25.37
C GLU A 123 -15.49 -14.78 -25.03
N GLU A 124 -16.65 -15.31 -24.63
CA GLU A 124 -17.76 -14.50 -24.10
C GLU A 124 -17.38 -13.79 -22.79
N LEU A 125 -16.68 -14.47 -21.87
CA LEU A 125 -16.18 -13.87 -20.64
C LEU A 125 -15.15 -12.77 -20.91
N ARG A 126 -14.20 -13.00 -21.83
CA ARG A 126 -13.22 -11.98 -22.28
C ARG A 126 -13.92 -10.77 -22.90
N ARG A 127 -14.97 -10.98 -23.70
CA ARG A 127 -15.81 -9.92 -24.27
C ARG A 127 -16.60 -9.15 -23.21
N LYS A 128 -17.11 -9.82 -22.18
CA LYS A 128 -17.76 -9.15 -21.03
C LYS A 128 -16.77 -8.30 -20.22
N ILE A 129 -15.55 -8.81 -19.98
CA ILE A 129 -14.50 -8.06 -19.30
C ILE A 129 -14.10 -6.82 -20.11
N THR A 130 -13.75 -7.00 -21.39
CA THR A 130 -13.32 -5.90 -22.27
C THR A 130 -14.40 -4.85 -22.50
N ASN A 131 -15.69 -5.22 -22.53
CA ASN A 131 -16.80 -4.26 -22.56
C ASN A 131 -17.03 -3.58 -21.20
N GLY A 132 -16.74 -4.25 -20.08
CA GLY A 132 -16.85 -3.70 -18.73
C GLY A 132 -15.76 -2.69 -18.38
N THR A 133 -14.53 -2.89 -18.88
CA THR A 133 -13.38 -1.98 -18.64
C THR A 133 -13.66 -0.51 -19.00
N PRO A 134 -14.15 -0.14 -20.21
CA PRO A 134 -14.43 1.26 -20.56
C PRO A 134 -15.63 1.82 -19.78
N ALA A 135 -16.62 1.01 -19.43
CA ALA A 135 -17.73 1.45 -18.57
C ALA A 135 -17.23 1.80 -17.16
N ASN A 136 -16.35 0.98 -16.59
CA ASN A 136 -15.71 1.26 -15.30
C ASN A 136 -14.81 2.51 -15.35
N ALA A 137 -14.02 2.66 -16.42
CA ALA A 137 -13.20 3.86 -16.63
C ALA A 137 -14.05 5.12 -16.76
N ARG A 138 -15.18 5.06 -17.46
CA ARG A 138 -16.15 6.16 -17.56
C ARG A 138 -16.73 6.52 -16.19
N ILE A 139 -17.15 5.54 -15.39
CA ILE A 139 -17.68 5.77 -14.04
C ILE A 139 -16.63 6.43 -13.14
N LEU A 140 -15.35 6.02 -13.23
CA LEU A 140 -14.25 6.67 -12.51
C LEU A 140 -14.08 8.14 -12.91
N LEU A 141 -14.12 8.46 -14.21
CA LEU A 141 -14.08 9.85 -14.68
C LEU A 141 -15.29 10.67 -14.24
N GLU A 142 -16.49 10.08 -14.23
CA GLU A 142 -17.70 10.74 -13.72
C GLU A 142 -17.62 10.98 -12.19
N ILE A 143 -17.03 10.05 -11.43
CA ILE A 143 -16.74 10.21 -9.99
C ILE A 143 -15.73 11.34 -9.76
N ASP A 144 -14.62 11.36 -10.50
CA ASP A 144 -13.58 12.36 -10.28
C ASP A 144 -14.03 13.77 -10.73
N ASN A 145 -14.83 13.87 -11.79
CA ASN A 145 -15.52 15.11 -12.16
C ASN A 145 -16.48 15.57 -11.05
N ALA A 146 -17.29 14.67 -10.49
CA ALA A 146 -18.19 14.98 -9.38
C ALA A 146 -17.44 15.44 -8.11
N LYS A 147 -16.26 14.86 -7.81
CA LYS A 147 -15.39 15.32 -6.71
C LYS A 147 -14.84 16.72 -6.98
N LEU A 148 -14.28 16.97 -8.17
CA LEU A 148 -13.76 18.28 -8.54
C LEU A 148 -14.85 19.35 -8.46
N ALA A 149 -16.05 19.07 -8.95
CA ALA A 149 -17.19 19.97 -8.82
C ALA A 149 -17.59 20.20 -7.34
N ALA A 150 -17.54 19.17 -6.50
CA ALA A 150 -17.83 19.30 -5.06
C ALA A 150 -16.78 20.14 -4.32
N ASP A 151 -15.49 19.97 -4.63
CA ASP A 151 -14.41 20.79 -4.08
C ASP A 151 -14.48 22.24 -4.59
N ASP A 152 -14.84 22.47 -5.85
CA ASP A 152 -15.12 23.79 -6.42
C ASP A 152 -16.25 24.51 -5.66
N PHE A 153 -17.35 23.81 -5.37
CA PHE A 153 -18.46 24.35 -4.58
C PHE A 153 -18.07 24.57 -3.11
N ARG A 154 -17.25 23.69 -2.53
CA ARG A 154 -16.71 23.85 -1.17
C ARG A 154 -15.84 25.08 -1.06
N MET A 155 -14.88 25.28 -1.97
CA MET A 155 -14.04 26.48 -2.02
C MET A 155 -14.87 27.77 -2.21
N LYS A 156 -15.88 27.74 -3.08
CA LYS A 156 -16.81 28.87 -3.26
C LYS A 156 -17.61 29.18 -1.99
N TYR A 157 -18.09 28.15 -1.29
CA TYR A 157 -18.80 28.29 -0.02
C TYR A 157 -17.90 28.82 1.10
N GLU A 158 -16.67 28.31 1.22
CA GLU A 158 -15.68 28.78 2.21
C GLU A 158 -15.34 30.27 1.97
N ASN A 159 -15.16 30.69 0.71
CA ASN A 159 -14.93 32.09 0.35
C ASN A 159 -16.16 32.99 0.63
N GLU A 160 -17.36 32.56 0.24
CA GLU A 160 -18.60 33.33 0.50
C GLU A 160 -18.88 33.44 2.00
N LEU A 161 -18.60 32.40 2.78
CA LEU A 161 -18.71 32.41 4.24
C LEU A 161 -17.73 33.42 4.87
N ALA A 162 -16.49 33.48 4.39
CA ALA A 162 -15.50 34.44 4.86
C ALA A 162 -15.90 35.89 4.52
N LEU A 163 -16.39 36.15 3.30
CA LEU A 163 -16.93 37.45 2.90
C LEU A 163 -18.14 37.84 3.76
N ARG A 164 -19.08 36.91 3.99
CA ARG A 164 -20.24 37.14 4.84
C ARG A 164 -19.84 37.44 6.29
N GLN A 165 -18.85 36.75 6.84
CA GLN A 165 -18.31 37.04 8.18
C GLN A 165 -17.66 38.42 8.27
N SER A 166 -16.93 38.85 7.23
CA SER A 166 -16.38 40.21 7.16
C SER A 166 -17.50 41.26 7.17
N VAL A 167 -18.49 41.13 6.29
CA VAL A 167 -19.63 42.05 6.21
C VAL A 167 -20.45 42.05 7.51
N GLU A 168 -20.60 40.91 8.18
CA GLU A 168 -21.28 40.82 9.47
C GLU A 168 -20.49 41.52 10.59
N SER A 169 -19.15 41.44 10.56
CA SER A 169 -18.27 42.24 11.42
C SER A 169 -18.42 43.74 11.15
N ASP A 170 -18.42 44.17 9.88
CA ASP A 170 -18.57 45.57 9.49
C ASP A 170 -19.93 46.14 9.90
N VAL A 171 -21.02 45.39 9.72
CA VAL A 171 -22.36 45.75 10.17
C VAL A 171 -22.43 45.89 11.69
N ASN A 172 -21.77 44.99 12.44
CA ASN A 172 -21.69 45.10 13.90
C ASN A 172 -20.85 46.31 14.34
N GLY A 173 -19.77 46.65 13.62
CA GLY A 173 -19.00 47.87 13.84
C GLY A 173 -19.84 49.14 13.59
N LEU A 174 -20.55 49.21 12.46
CA LEU A 174 -21.45 50.32 12.13
C LEU A 174 -22.59 50.49 13.15
N ARG A 175 -23.09 49.40 13.74
CA ARG A 175 -24.06 49.48 14.85
C ARG A 175 -23.46 50.13 16.09
N ARG A 176 -22.24 49.77 16.50
CA ARG A 176 -21.56 50.42 17.63
C ARG A 176 -21.34 51.91 17.39
N VAL A 177 -20.92 52.29 16.18
CA VAL A 177 -20.75 53.71 15.80
C VAL A 177 -22.10 54.45 15.83
N LEU A 178 -23.20 53.81 15.42
CA LEU A 178 -24.54 54.39 15.53
C LEU A 178 -24.97 54.60 17.00
N ASP A 179 -24.69 53.62 17.87
CA ASP A 179 -24.97 53.73 19.31
C ASP A 179 -24.14 54.85 19.96
N GLU A 180 -22.84 54.94 19.64
CA GLU A 180 -21.93 56.01 20.09
C GLU A 180 -22.39 57.40 19.61
N LEU A 181 -22.79 57.54 18.35
CA LEU A 181 -23.36 58.79 17.82
C LEU A 181 -24.72 59.14 18.45
N THR A 182 -25.51 58.13 18.84
CA THR A 182 -26.79 58.34 19.52
C THR A 182 -26.58 58.85 20.94
N LEU A 183 -25.59 58.32 21.67
CA LEU A 183 -25.19 58.82 22.99
C LEU A 183 -24.63 60.25 22.90
N ALA A 184 -23.71 60.51 21.95
CA ALA A 184 -23.16 61.85 21.74
C ALA A 184 -24.25 62.88 21.36
N ARG A 185 -25.28 62.45 20.61
CA ARG A 185 -26.45 63.27 20.32
C ARG A 185 -27.25 63.57 21.60
N SER A 186 -27.55 62.58 22.44
CA SER A 186 -28.29 62.83 23.69
C SER A 186 -27.52 63.72 24.66
N ASP A 187 -26.19 63.61 24.73
CA ASP A 187 -25.35 64.48 25.55
C ASP A 187 -25.39 65.93 25.05
N LEU A 188 -25.36 66.15 23.73
CA LEU A 188 -25.51 67.49 23.13
C LEU A 188 -26.93 68.06 23.27
N GLU A 189 -27.97 67.21 23.23
CA GLU A 189 -29.35 67.61 23.50
C GLU A 189 -29.52 68.04 24.96
N LEU A 190 -28.94 67.32 25.93
CA LEU A 190 -28.91 67.71 27.34
C LEU A 190 -28.14 69.02 27.58
N GLN A 191 -27.00 69.22 26.91
CA GLN A 191 -26.25 70.49 26.99
C GLN A 191 -27.04 71.66 26.41
N LEU A 192 -27.76 71.47 25.30
CA LEU A 192 -28.63 72.49 24.72
C LEU A 192 -29.81 72.83 25.63
N GLU A 193 -30.43 71.83 26.26
CA GLU A 193 -31.54 72.05 27.19
C GLU A 193 -31.08 72.79 28.45
N GLY A 194 -29.95 72.39 29.04
CA GLY A 194 -29.32 73.12 30.16
C GLY A 194 -28.96 74.57 29.83
N LEU A 195 -28.35 74.84 28.68
CA LEU A 195 -28.06 76.21 28.22
C LEU A 195 -29.35 77.02 27.98
N ASN A 196 -30.42 76.38 27.53
CA ASN A 196 -31.73 77.03 27.35
C ASN A 196 -32.41 77.34 28.70
N GLU A 197 -32.27 76.46 29.70
CA GLU A 197 -32.69 76.70 31.09
C GLU A 197 -31.91 77.86 31.72
N GLU A 198 -30.58 77.89 31.58
CA GLU A 198 -29.73 79.01 32.05
C GLU A 198 -30.15 80.34 31.41
N LEU A 199 -30.41 80.34 30.10
CA LEU A 199 -30.85 81.52 29.36
C LEU A 199 -32.26 81.98 29.83
N ALA A 200 -33.17 81.05 30.09
CA ALA A 200 -34.47 81.34 30.67
C ALA A 200 -34.36 81.90 32.10
N PHE A 201 -33.47 81.34 32.93
CA PHE A 201 -33.19 81.82 34.28
C PHE A 201 -32.60 83.24 34.27
N LEU A 202 -31.60 83.50 33.42
CA LEU A 202 -31.01 84.83 33.25
C LEU A 202 -32.02 85.87 32.76
N LYS A 203 -32.90 85.51 31.82
CA LYS A 203 -34.01 86.38 31.39
C LYS A 203 -34.99 86.67 32.52
N LYS A 204 -35.36 85.67 33.31
CA LYS A 204 -36.25 85.83 34.46
C LYS A 204 -35.61 86.72 35.53
N ASN A 205 -34.35 86.47 35.89
CA ASN A 205 -33.61 87.27 36.86
C ASN A 205 -33.47 88.73 36.39
N HIS A 206 -33.15 88.97 35.11
CA HIS A 206 -33.12 90.32 34.56
C HIS A 206 -34.49 91.01 34.60
N GLN A 207 -35.58 90.28 34.34
CA GLN A 207 -36.94 90.80 34.44
C GLN A 207 -37.30 91.15 35.89
N GLU A 208 -36.93 90.30 36.86
CA GLU A 208 -37.14 90.52 38.29
C GLU A 208 -36.34 91.74 38.78
N GLU A 209 -35.05 91.84 38.46
CA GLU A 209 -34.21 93.02 38.70
C GLU A 209 -34.80 94.29 38.07
N MET A 210 -35.26 94.24 36.82
CA MET A 210 -35.92 95.37 36.15
C MET A 210 -37.24 95.76 36.81
N THR A 211 -37.96 94.84 37.46
CA THR A 211 -39.15 95.18 38.26
C THR A 211 -38.80 95.69 39.65
N SER A 212 -37.78 95.14 40.30
CA SER A 212 -37.30 95.54 41.63
C SER A 212 -36.70 96.95 41.60
N ASN A 213 -35.85 97.23 40.60
CA ASN A 213 -35.28 98.55 40.36
C ASN A 213 -36.34 99.60 39.96
N LYS A 214 -37.47 99.17 39.36
CA LYS A 214 -38.66 100.04 39.15
C LYS A 214 -39.46 100.29 40.43
N GLY A 215 -39.32 99.45 41.46
CA GLY A 215 -39.86 99.70 42.81
C GLY A 215 -38.92 100.53 43.71
N GLY A 216 -37.67 100.75 43.28
CA GLY A 216 -36.57 101.25 44.11
C GLY A 216 -36.17 102.71 43.94
N SER A 217 -36.93 103.56 43.26
CA SER A 217 -36.66 105.01 43.17
C SER A 217 -37.32 105.82 44.31
N GLY A 218 -37.35 105.25 45.51
CA GLY A 218 -37.85 105.88 46.73
C GLY A 218 -36.73 106.55 47.53
N GLN A 219 -36.62 107.87 47.42
CA GLN A 219 -35.67 108.68 48.19
C GLN A 219 -36.08 108.73 49.67
N VAL A 220 -35.55 107.84 50.51
CA VAL A 220 -35.86 107.77 51.95
C VAL A 220 -34.72 108.36 52.77
N ILE A 221 -34.85 109.65 53.10
CA ILE A 221 -34.15 110.28 54.22
C ILE A 221 -35.13 110.27 55.39
N VAL A 222 -34.83 109.52 56.46
CA VAL A 222 -35.59 109.57 57.72
C VAL A 222 -34.60 109.68 58.86
N GLU A 223 -34.87 110.65 59.74
CA GLU A 223 -33.94 111.08 60.78
C GLU A 223 -33.94 110.15 62.01
N MET A 224 -32.86 110.28 62.76
CA MET A 224 -32.53 109.50 63.95
C MET A 224 -33.35 109.95 65.16
N ASP A 225 -34.05 109.01 65.82
CA ASP A 225 -34.57 109.20 67.18
C ASP A 225 -33.97 108.13 68.10
N ALA A 226 -33.42 108.55 69.25
CA ALA A 226 -32.53 107.74 70.09
C ALA A 226 -33.07 107.63 71.51
N ALA A 227 -33.77 106.52 71.78
CA ALA A 227 -34.22 106.11 73.10
C ALA A 227 -33.09 105.39 73.89
N PRO A 228 -33.19 105.26 75.23
CA PRO A 228 -32.01 105.22 76.12
C PRO A 228 -31.20 103.92 76.10
N ALA A 229 -29.91 104.06 76.42
CA ALA A 229 -28.90 103.03 76.32
C ALA A 229 -29.14 101.79 77.21
N VAL A 230 -29.62 100.71 76.59
CA VAL A 230 -29.20 99.35 76.94
C VAL A 230 -27.75 99.17 76.46
N ASP A 231 -26.92 98.42 77.19
CA ASP A 231 -25.55 98.10 76.74
C ASP A 231 -25.56 97.12 75.56
N LEU A 232 -25.85 97.70 74.39
CA LEU A 232 -25.82 97.04 73.09
C LEU A 232 -24.41 96.51 72.78
N THR A 233 -23.36 97.14 73.33
CA THR A 233 -21.96 96.73 73.12
C THR A 233 -21.70 95.36 73.73
N GLY A 234 -22.11 95.14 74.99
CA GLY A 234 -22.01 93.85 75.66
C GLY A 234 -22.82 92.76 74.95
N LEU A 235 -24.07 93.05 74.59
CA LEU A 235 -24.93 92.08 73.90
C LEU A 235 -24.44 91.74 72.49
N LEU A 236 -23.96 92.72 71.72
CA LEU A 236 -23.40 92.52 70.38
C LEU A 236 -22.07 91.74 70.42
N ASN A 237 -21.25 91.95 71.46
CA ASN A 237 -20.03 91.18 71.67
C ASN A 237 -20.32 89.72 72.06
N ASN A 238 -21.34 89.47 72.90
CA ASN A 238 -21.77 88.10 73.21
C ASN A 238 -22.33 87.40 71.97
N MET A 239 -23.19 88.06 71.19
CA MET A 239 -23.66 87.51 69.91
C MET A 239 -22.52 87.22 68.94
N ARG A 240 -21.50 88.11 68.85
CA ARG A 240 -20.30 87.84 68.05
C ARG A 240 -19.54 86.60 68.53
N ALA A 241 -19.35 86.45 69.84
CA ALA A 241 -18.67 85.28 70.41
C ALA A 241 -19.45 83.98 70.10
N ASP A 242 -20.77 83.99 70.24
CA ASP A 242 -21.62 82.84 69.89
C ASP A 242 -21.53 82.50 68.39
N TYR A 243 -21.60 83.51 67.50
CA TYR A 243 -21.42 83.32 66.06
C TYR A 243 -20.01 82.84 65.70
N GLU A 244 -18.98 83.30 66.39
CA GLU A 244 -17.59 82.88 66.15
C GLU A 244 -17.36 81.42 66.57
N VAL A 245 -17.95 80.98 67.69
CA VAL A 245 -17.97 79.57 68.09
C VAL A 245 -18.72 78.69 67.07
N VAL A 246 -19.88 79.16 66.56
CA VAL A 246 -20.64 78.42 65.54
C VAL A 246 -19.89 78.39 64.20
N ALA A 247 -19.28 79.49 63.77
CA ALA A 247 -18.48 79.55 62.54
C ALA A 247 -17.26 78.63 62.61
N GLU A 248 -16.53 78.66 63.74
CA GLU A 248 -15.38 77.80 63.99
C GLU A 248 -15.76 76.31 64.09
N LYS A 249 -16.95 76.00 64.61
CA LYS A 249 -17.50 74.63 64.61
C LYS A 249 -17.87 74.18 63.20
N ASN A 250 -18.61 74.99 62.45
CA ASN A 250 -18.99 74.70 61.06
C ASN A 250 -17.75 74.52 60.18
N ARG A 251 -16.70 75.34 60.36
CA ARG A 251 -15.42 75.20 59.67
C ARG A 251 -14.80 73.83 59.92
N LYS A 252 -14.73 73.39 61.18
CA LYS A 252 -14.20 72.06 61.56
C LYS A 252 -15.05 70.91 61.02
N GLU A 253 -16.38 71.02 61.08
CA GLU A 253 -17.27 69.97 60.55
C GLU A 253 -17.13 69.82 59.02
N VAL A 254 -16.96 70.94 58.29
CA VAL A 254 -16.67 70.91 56.84
C VAL A 254 -15.28 70.34 56.54
N GLU A 255 -14.26 70.70 57.33
CA GLU A 255 -12.91 70.14 57.21
C GLU A 255 -12.89 68.62 57.47
N GLU A 256 -13.53 68.16 58.54
CA GLU A 256 -13.66 66.73 58.86
C GLU A 256 -14.46 65.97 57.78
N TRP A 257 -15.54 66.56 57.26
CA TRP A 257 -16.33 65.99 56.17
C TRP A 257 -15.50 65.86 54.88
N PHE A 258 -14.75 66.90 54.51
CA PHE A 258 -13.87 66.89 53.33
C PHE A 258 -12.71 65.90 53.50
N LEU A 259 -12.08 65.85 54.68
CA LEU A 259 -11.04 64.87 55.00
C LEU A 259 -11.58 63.44 54.94
N LYS A 260 -12.78 63.17 55.47
CA LYS A 260 -13.43 61.86 55.40
C LYS A 260 -13.76 61.45 53.97
N LYS A 261 -14.32 62.36 53.15
CA LYS A 261 -14.66 62.05 51.75
C LYS A 261 -13.43 61.89 50.87
N SER A 262 -12.39 62.71 51.07
CA SER A 262 -11.11 62.58 50.35
C SER A 262 -10.29 61.36 50.79
N ALA A 263 -10.38 60.93 52.05
CA ALA A 263 -9.79 59.67 52.51
C ALA A 263 -10.48 58.46 51.87
N ALA A 264 -11.82 58.44 51.81
CA ALA A 264 -12.57 57.39 51.13
C ALA A 264 -12.22 57.32 49.63
N LEU A 265 -12.18 58.47 48.93
CA LEU A 265 -11.79 58.53 47.53
C LEU A 265 -10.35 58.05 47.29
N LYS A 266 -9.40 58.39 48.17
CA LYS A 266 -8.02 57.88 48.09
C LYS A 266 -7.96 56.37 48.28
N GLN A 267 -8.78 55.80 49.16
CA GLN A 267 -8.85 54.35 49.36
C GLN A 267 -9.43 53.65 48.13
N GLU A 268 -10.48 54.22 47.52
CA GLU A 268 -11.10 53.72 46.29
C GLU A 268 -10.10 53.73 45.11
N ILE A 269 -9.40 54.85 44.90
CA ILE A 269 -8.34 54.97 43.88
C ILE A 269 -7.20 53.96 44.09
N LEU A 270 -6.83 53.65 45.35
CA LEU A 270 -5.80 52.64 45.64
C LEU A 270 -6.28 51.21 45.32
N ILE A 271 -7.57 50.91 45.52
CA ILE A 271 -8.16 49.61 45.18
C ILE A 271 -8.25 49.47 43.65
N GLU A 272 -8.76 50.49 42.95
CA GLU A 272 -8.85 50.50 41.49
C GLU A 272 -7.45 50.39 40.85
N ALA A 273 -6.45 51.13 41.34
CA ALA A 273 -5.07 51.02 40.87
C ALA A 273 -4.48 49.61 41.09
N GLN A 274 -4.81 48.97 42.21
CA GLN A 274 -4.37 47.60 42.50
C GLN A 274 -5.06 46.57 41.56
N GLU A 275 -6.36 46.74 41.27
CA GLU A 275 -7.12 45.88 40.35
C GLU A 275 -6.67 46.02 38.89
N VAL A 276 -6.39 47.26 38.45
CA VAL A 276 -5.75 47.53 37.16
C VAL A 276 -4.36 46.91 37.10
N GLN A 277 -3.57 46.99 38.17
CA GLN A 277 -2.24 46.37 38.22
C GLN A 277 -2.32 44.84 38.17
N SER A 278 -3.24 44.20 38.89
CA SER A 278 -3.43 42.74 38.83
C SER A 278 -3.90 42.28 37.46
N SER A 279 -4.83 43.02 36.84
CA SER A 279 -5.32 42.75 35.48
C SER A 279 -4.19 42.88 34.46
N HIS A 280 -3.30 43.88 34.62
CA HIS A 280 -2.13 44.05 33.77
C HIS A 280 -1.12 42.90 33.94
N SER A 281 -0.90 42.38 35.15
CA SER A 281 -0.06 41.18 35.34
C SER A 281 -0.68 39.94 34.68
N GLU A 282 -1.99 39.70 34.84
CA GLU A 282 -2.67 38.55 34.22
C GLU A 282 -2.61 38.61 32.69
N ILE A 283 -2.89 39.77 32.08
CA ILE A 283 -2.72 39.99 30.64
C ILE A 283 -1.26 39.76 30.20
N SER A 284 -0.28 40.15 31.02
CA SER A 284 1.13 39.93 30.74
C SER A 284 1.54 38.46 30.84
N GLU A 285 0.94 37.69 31.75
CA GLU A 285 1.15 36.25 31.89
C GLU A 285 0.50 35.47 30.76
N LEU A 286 -0.74 35.81 30.39
CA LEU A 286 -1.44 35.23 29.23
C LEU A 286 -0.72 35.50 27.90
N LYS A 287 -0.15 36.70 27.73
CA LYS A 287 0.69 37.00 26.55
C LYS A 287 1.98 36.16 26.53
N ARG A 288 2.61 35.92 27.68
CA ARG A 288 3.79 35.05 27.76
C ARG A 288 3.44 33.59 27.48
N SER A 289 2.34 33.07 28.02
CA SER A 289 1.92 31.69 27.76
C SER A 289 1.52 31.48 26.29
N GLN A 290 0.83 32.45 25.69
CA GLN A 290 0.55 32.45 24.24
C GLN A 290 1.85 32.39 23.41
N GLN A 291 2.84 33.23 23.71
CA GLN A 291 4.13 33.24 23.00
C GLN A 291 4.88 31.91 23.17
N THR A 292 4.89 31.32 24.37
CA THR A 292 5.49 29.99 24.60
C THR A 292 4.81 28.92 23.76
N LEU A 293 3.47 28.88 23.75
CA LEU A 293 2.70 27.92 22.95
C LEU A 293 2.90 28.11 21.44
N GLU A 294 3.06 29.33 20.96
CA GLU A 294 3.36 29.64 19.56
C GLU A 294 4.77 29.19 19.15
N ILE A 295 5.76 29.35 20.05
CA ILE A 295 7.12 28.80 19.87
C ILE A 295 7.11 27.28 19.88
N GLU A 296 6.37 26.64 20.80
CA GLU A 296 6.21 25.18 20.85
C GLU A 296 5.54 24.64 19.58
N LEU A 297 4.49 25.31 19.09
CA LEU A 297 3.83 24.97 17.82
C LEU A 297 4.82 25.04 16.64
N GLN A 298 5.60 26.11 16.55
CA GLN A 298 6.59 26.28 15.49
C GLN A 298 7.72 25.25 15.59
N ALA A 299 8.16 24.91 16.80
CA ALA A 299 9.13 23.84 17.04
C ALA A 299 8.58 22.47 16.58
N LEU A 300 7.34 22.13 16.95
CA LEU A 300 6.67 20.91 16.51
C LEU A 300 6.48 20.84 14.99
N LEU A 301 6.14 21.95 14.33
CA LEU A 301 6.06 22.03 12.88
C LEU A 301 7.42 21.80 12.21
N SER A 302 8.50 22.38 12.76
CA SER A 302 9.86 22.14 12.27
C SER A 302 10.28 20.66 12.42
N MET A 303 9.96 20.05 13.57
CA MET A 303 10.24 18.63 13.85
C MET A 303 9.44 17.70 12.94
N LYS A 304 8.16 18.01 12.69
CA LYS A 304 7.34 17.31 11.70
C LYS A 304 7.98 17.38 10.32
N SER A 305 8.36 18.57 9.86
CA SER A 305 8.99 18.76 8.55
C SER A 305 10.32 18.01 8.41
N SER A 306 11.14 17.96 9.48
CA SER A 306 12.38 17.18 9.45
C SER A 306 12.11 15.67 9.41
N LEU A 307 11.10 15.18 10.15
CA LEU A 307 10.73 13.77 10.14
C LEU A 307 10.17 13.34 8.77
N GLU A 308 9.28 14.14 8.17
CA GLU A 308 8.76 13.92 6.81
C GLU A 308 9.88 13.94 5.77
N GLY A 309 10.87 14.84 5.92
CA GLY A 309 12.08 14.85 5.11
C GLY A 309 12.91 13.56 5.23
N THR A 310 13.19 13.11 6.45
CA THR A 310 13.93 11.85 6.67
C THR A 310 13.17 10.62 6.18
N LEU A 311 11.84 10.58 6.33
CA LEU A 311 11.02 9.51 5.79
C LEU A 311 11.16 9.46 4.26
N SER A 312 10.96 10.59 3.58
CA SER A 312 11.11 10.69 2.13
C SER A 312 12.52 10.30 1.66
N GLU A 313 13.58 10.72 2.37
CA GLU A 313 14.95 10.30 2.07
C GLU A 313 15.14 8.78 2.19
N THR A 314 14.61 8.15 3.25
CA THR A 314 14.68 6.69 3.42
C THR A 314 13.89 5.94 2.36
N GLU A 315 12.67 6.39 2.01
CA GLU A 315 11.85 5.81 0.95
C GLU A 315 12.58 5.87 -0.40
N ASN A 316 13.11 7.05 -0.77
CA ASN A 316 13.90 7.23 -1.99
C ASN A 316 15.12 6.31 -2.01
N ARG A 317 15.85 6.17 -0.89
CA ARG A 317 16.98 5.25 -0.77
C ARG A 317 16.58 3.78 -0.96
N TYR A 318 15.45 3.35 -0.42
CA TYR A 318 14.93 1.99 -0.63
C TYR A 318 14.44 1.78 -2.07
N CYS A 319 13.77 2.75 -2.68
CA CYS A 319 13.38 2.70 -4.10
C CYS A 319 14.59 2.58 -5.03
N LEU A 320 15.67 3.34 -4.78
CA LEU A 320 16.92 3.23 -5.53
C LEU A 320 17.58 1.85 -5.35
N SER A 321 17.64 1.34 -4.11
CA SER A 321 18.17 -0.01 -3.82
C SER A 321 17.36 -1.10 -4.55
N LEU A 322 16.03 -1.03 -4.50
CA LEU A 322 15.14 -1.95 -5.21
C LEU A 322 15.32 -1.87 -6.73
N SER A 323 15.47 -0.66 -7.28
CA SER A 323 15.76 -0.47 -8.71
C SER A 323 17.11 -1.05 -9.11
N GLN A 324 18.15 -0.92 -8.28
CA GLN A 324 19.46 -1.54 -8.53
C GLN A 324 19.39 -3.07 -8.53
N ILE A 325 18.65 -3.66 -7.58
CA ILE A 325 18.40 -5.10 -7.52
C ILE A 325 17.61 -5.56 -8.76
N GLN A 326 16.57 -4.84 -9.16
CA GLN A 326 15.77 -5.17 -10.35
C GLN A 326 16.61 -5.11 -11.65
N MET A 327 17.49 -4.10 -11.79
CA MET A 327 18.44 -4.03 -12.91
C MET A 327 19.42 -5.21 -12.91
N ARG A 328 19.88 -5.64 -11.72
CA ARG A 328 20.76 -6.81 -11.61
C ARG A 328 20.04 -8.12 -11.95
N ILE A 329 18.78 -8.28 -11.53
CA ILE A 329 17.95 -9.44 -11.90
C ILE A 329 17.76 -9.49 -13.42
N SER A 330 17.31 -8.39 -14.03
CA SER A 330 17.05 -8.32 -15.47
C SER A 330 18.31 -8.62 -16.30
N SER A 331 19.48 -8.15 -15.86
CA SER A 331 20.77 -8.47 -16.49
C SER A 331 21.16 -9.95 -16.37
N LEU A 332 20.82 -10.62 -15.26
CA LEU A 332 21.05 -12.06 -15.09
C LEU A 332 20.05 -12.89 -15.89
N GLU A 333 18.80 -12.44 -16.01
CA GLU A 333 17.76 -13.06 -16.85
C GLU A 333 18.16 -13.00 -18.34
N GLU A 334 18.66 -11.85 -18.81
CA GLU A 334 19.19 -11.68 -20.16
C GLU A 334 20.39 -12.61 -20.43
N GLN A 335 21.35 -12.70 -19.50
CA GLN A 335 22.48 -13.63 -19.61
C GLN A 335 22.03 -15.10 -19.66
N LEU A 336 21.03 -15.47 -18.86
CA LEU A 336 20.46 -16.82 -18.83
C LEU A 336 19.74 -17.13 -20.17
N GLN A 337 18.98 -16.17 -20.70
CA GLN A 337 18.34 -16.27 -22.01
C GLN A 337 19.37 -16.44 -23.14
N GLN A 338 20.44 -15.64 -23.14
CA GLN A 338 21.52 -15.74 -24.12
C GLN A 338 22.19 -17.13 -24.08
N ILE A 339 22.53 -17.64 -22.89
CA ILE A 339 23.10 -18.99 -22.73
C ILE A 339 22.12 -20.08 -23.25
N ARG A 340 20.81 -19.94 -23.01
CA ARG A 340 19.79 -20.87 -23.55
C ARG A 340 19.73 -20.83 -25.08
N MET A 341 19.85 -19.65 -25.68
CA MET A 341 19.90 -19.49 -27.14
C MET A 341 21.17 -20.12 -27.72
N ASP A 342 22.34 -19.84 -27.15
CA ASP A 342 23.62 -20.40 -27.60
C ASP A 342 23.67 -21.93 -27.45
N MET A 343 23.16 -22.47 -26.35
CA MET A 343 23.06 -23.92 -26.13
C MET A 343 22.09 -24.60 -27.12
N SER A 344 21.00 -23.91 -27.49
CA SER A 344 20.06 -24.39 -28.51
C SER A 344 20.69 -24.38 -29.91
N ARG A 345 21.42 -23.31 -30.25
CA ARG A 345 22.20 -23.21 -31.49
C ARG A 345 23.27 -24.29 -31.59
N GLN A 346 24.08 -24.47 -30.54
CA GLN A 346 25.08 -25.54 -30.49
C GLN A 346 24.45 -26.91 -30.72
N LYS A 347 23.31 -27.20 -30.09
CA LYS A 347 22.55 -28.45 -30.29
C LYS A 347 22.14 -28.65 -31.75
N GLU A 348 21.70 -27.60 -32.45
CA GLU A 348 21.39 -27.68 -33.88
C GLU A 348 22.65 -27.93 -34.73
N ASP A 349 23.74 -27.21 -34.45
CA ASP A 349 25.02 -27.38 -35.15
C ASP A 349 25.57 -28.81 -34.96
N TYR A 350 25.44 -29.39 -33.75
CA TYR A 350 25.76 -30.79 -33.46
C TYR A 350 24.89 -31.77 -34.24
N LEU A 351 23.58 -31.51 -34.39
CA LEU A 351 22.68 -32.37 -35.19
C LEU A 351 23.04 -32.32 -36.68
N ARG A 352 23.38 -31.15 -37.22
CA ARG A 352 23.86 -31.02 -38.62
C ARG A 352 25.19 -31.75 -38.82
N LEU A 353 26.13 -31.64 -37.87
CA LEU A 353 27.40 -32.38 -37.93
C LEU A 353 27.19 -33.90 -37.84
N LEU A 354 26.23 -34.36 -37.02
CA LEU A 354 25.88 -35.77 -36.93
C LEU A 354 25.29 -36.29 -38.26
N ASP A 355 24.40 -35.55 -38.91
CA ASP A 355 23.87 -35.93 -40.23
C ASP A 355 25.00 -36.08 -41.27
N VAL A 356 25.87 -35.07 -41.38
CA VAL A 356 27.07 -35.12 -42.25
C VAL A 356 27.96 -36.32 -41.91
N LYS A 357 28.19 -36.61 -40.63
CA LYS A 357 28.94 -37.80 -40.20
C LYS A 357 28.28 -39.09 -40.70
N THR A 358 26.97 -39.28 -40.49
CA THR A 358 26.29 -40.51 -40.96
C THR A 358 26.30 -40.63 -42.48
N ARG A 359 26.33 -39.51 -43.22
CA ARG A 359 26.47 -39.49 -44.67
C ARG A 359 27.86 -39.91 -45.11
N LEU A 360 28.91 -39.35 -44.49
CA LEU A 360 30.30 -39.76 -44.77
C LEU A 360 30.55 -41.23 -44.39
N GLU A 361 29.94 -41.73 -43.31
CA GLU A 361 30.01 -43.15 -42.94
C GLU A 361 29.37 -44.05 -44.00
N ARG A 362 28.22 -43.65 -44.58
CA ARG A 362 27.61 -44.34 -45.73
C ARG A 362 28.49 -44.28 -46.98
N GLU A 363 29.09 -43.13 -47.28
CA GLU A 363 30.00 -42.97 -48.43
C GLU A 363 31.26 -43.84 -48.25
N ILE A 364 31.87 -43.89 -47.06
CA ILE A 364 33.00 -44.79 -46.73
C ILE A 364 32.61 -46.26 -46.90
N GLU A 365 31.42 -46.66 -46.47
CA GLU A 365 30.96 -48.04 -46.62
C GLU A 365 30.75 -48.39 -48.11
N THR A 366 30.22 -47.47 -48.92
CA THR A 366 30.17 -47.69 -50.39
C THR A 366 31.57 -47.75 -51.03
N TYR A 367 32.54 -46.96 -50.56
CA TYR A 367 33.92 -47.07 -51.03
C TYR A 367 34.58 -48.39 -50.63
N ARG A 368 34.30 -48.94 -49.44
CA ARG A 368 34.73 -50.29 -49.03
C ARG A 368 34.11 -51.35 -49.93
N ILE A 369 32.80 -51.29 -50.15
CA ILE A 369 32.10 -52.22 -51.05
C ILE A 369 32.65 -52.14 -52.47
N LEU A 370 33.09 -50.98 -52.96
CA LEU A 370 33.75 -50.87 -54.26
C LEU A 370 35.17 -51.46 -54.27
N LEU A 371 35.97 -51.24 -53.23
CA LEU A 371 37.31 -51.84 -53.09
C LEU A 371 37.28 -53.36 -52.91
N GLU A 372 36.30 -53.88 -52.17
CA GLU A 372 36.08 -55.32 -51.97
C GLU A 372 35.29 -55.95 -53.15
N GLY A 373 34.53 -55.12 -53.88
CA GLY A 373 33.60 -55.49 -54.94
C GLY A 373 34.23 -55.76 -56.31
N GLU A 374 35.48 -55.37 -56.54
CA GLU A 374 36.26 -55.93 -57.65
C GLU A 374 36.58 -57.43 -57.44
N LEU A 375 36.30 -58.01 -56.26
CA LEU A 375 36.51 -59.43 -55.99
C LEU A 375 35.27 -60.28 -55.68
N ASN A 376 34.06 -59.73 -55.45
CA ASN A 376 32.84 -60.55 -55.37
C ASN A 376 31.54 -59.78 -55.65
N VAL A 377 30.97 -59.95 -56.86
CA VAL A 377 29.59 -59.52 -57.17
C VAL A 377 28.59 -60.44 -56.48
N LYS A 378 27.93 -59.95 -55.42
CA LYS A 378 26.69 -60.56 -54.89
C LYS A 378 25.61 -59.51 -54.72
N LYS A 379 24.44 -59.79 -55.31
CA LYS A 379 23.23 -58.95 -55.25
C LYS A 379 22.86 -58.62 -53.80
N VAL A 380 22.47 -57.37 -53.58
CA VAL A 380 21.71 -56.94 -52.40
C VAL A 380 20.37 -56.42 -52.90
N GLU A 381 19.28 -57.04 -52.46
CA GLU A 381 17.92 -56.54 -52.69
C GLU A 381 17.64 -55.43 -51.68
N ILE A 382 17.17 -54.28 -52.15
CA ILE A 382 16.85 -53.12 -51.32
C ILE A 382 15.37 -53.19 -50.98
N VAL A 383 15.08 -53.34 -49.69
CA VAL A 383 13.72 -53.15 -49.13
C VAL A 383 13.67 -51.76 -48.50
N GLU A 384 12.89 -50.85 -49.07
CA GLU A 384 12.62 -49.56 -48.45
C GLU A 384 11.83 -49.74 -47.15
N GLN A 385 12.36 -49.22 -46.05
CA GLN A 385 11.62 -49.13 -44.79
C GLN A 385 11.58 -47.67 -44.35
N VAL A 386 10.47 -47.00 -44.66
CA VAL A 386 10.19 -45.63 -44.23
C VAL A 386 9.92 -45.63 -42.73
N VAL A 387 10.75 -44.93 -41.95
CA VAL A 387 10.56 -44.79 -40.50
C VAL A 387 10.21 -43.34 -40.17
N GLU A 388 8.95 -43.11 -39.77
CA GLU A 388 8.50 -41.82 -39.25
C GLU A 388 9.19 -41.47 -37.93
N VAL A 389 9.81 -40.29 -37.86
CA VAL A 389 10.38 -39.77 -36.60
C VAL A 389 9.29 -39.06 -35.79
N LYS A 390 8.71 -39.77 -34.82
CA LYS A 390 7.85 -39.16 -33.80
C LYS A 390 8.67 -38.32 -32.83
N LYS A 391 8.11 -37.18 -32.42
CA LYS A 391 8.79 -36.09 -31.72
C LYS A 391 8.23 -35.94 -30.30
N ASP A 392 8.81 -36.65 -29.34
CA ASP A 392 8.41 -36.56 -27.92
C ASP A 392 9.35 -35.66 -27.10
N PRO A 393 8.83 -34.62 -26.42
CA PRO A 393 9.59 -33.79 -25.50
C PRO A 393 9.33 -34.17 -24.03
N THR A 394 10.32 -34.79 -23.37
CA THR A 394 10.58 -34.66 -21.92
C THR A 394 11.85 -35.44 -21.57
N LYS A 395 12.87 -34.76 -21.03
CA LYS A 395 14.07 -35.41 -20.47
C LYS A 395 14.17 -35.05 -18.98
N THR A 396 14.02 -36.04 -18.11
CA THR A 396 14.32 -35.87 -16.67
C THR A 396 15.82 -36.04 -16.42
N ARG A 397 16.36 -35.27 -15.48
CA ARG A 397 17.75 -35.38 -15.03
C ARG A 397 17.76 -36.02 -13.65
N LYS A 398 18.41 -37.17 -13.52
CA LYS A 398 18.69 -37.79 -12.22
C LYS A 398 20.05 -37.30 -11.72
N VAL A 399 20.10 -36.78 -10.49
CA VAL A 399 21.36 -36.48 -9.80
C VAL A 399 21.54 -37.52 -8.69
N LYS A 400 22.66 -38.24 -8.75
CA LYS A 400 23.07 -39.15 -7.68
C LYS A 400 24.16 -38.47 -6.87
N THR A 401 23.91 -38.26 -5.59
CA THR A 401 24.94 -37.80 -4.65
C THR A 401 25.40 -39.01 -3.84
N ILE A 402 26.67 -39.36 -3.98
CA ILE A 402 27.32 -40.40 -3.19
C ILE A 402 28.03 -39.69 -2.04
N VAL A 403 27.72 -40.08 -0.81
CA VAL A 403 28.44 -39.63 0.38
C VAL A 403 29.18 -40.84 0.93
N GLU A 404 30.51 -40.75 0.93
CA GLU A 404 31.41 -41.77 1.47
C GLU A 404 32.05 -41.23 2.76
N GLU A 405 32.02 -42.03 3.82
CA GLU A 405 32.70 -41.72 5.08
C GLU A 405 33.96 -42.58 5.20
N VAL A 406 35.11 -41.91 5.24
CA VAL A 406 36.44 -42.54 5.20
C VAL A 406 37.18 -42.24 6.50
N VAL A 407 37.54 -43.29 7.23
CA VAL A 407 38.39 -43.23 8.42
C VAL A 407 39.58 -44.15 8.18
N ASP A 408 40.79 -43.68 8.49
CA ASP A 408 42.07 -44.40 8.32
C ASP A 408 42.26 -45.11 6.97
N GLY A 409 41.89 -44.41 5.88
CA GLY A 409 42.24 -44.81 4.50
C GLY A 409 41.47 -46.02 3.96
N LYS A 410 40.41 -46.48 4.63
CA LYS A 410 39.45 -47.46 4.08
C LYS A 410 38.02 -46.93 4.23
N VAL A 411 37.23 -47.08 3.17
CA VAL A 411 35.82 -46.66 3.16
C VAL A 411 35.02 -47.63 4.04
N VAL A 412 34.36 -47.11 5.07
CA VAL A 412 33.63 -47.94 6.06
C VAL A 412 32.13 -47.96 5.77
N SER A 413 31.58 -46.92 5.15
CA SER A 413 30.24 -46.95 4.55
C SER A 413 30.12 -46.01 3.35
N SER A 414 29.21 -46.33 2.42
CA SER A 414 28.77 -45.43 1.36
C SER A 414 27.25 -45.38 1.32
N SER A 415 26.68 -44.20 1.17
CA SER A 415 25.24 -43.99 1.03
C SER A 415 24.96 -43.18 -0.23
N VAL A 416 23.98 -43.62 -1.02
CA VAL A 416 23.60 -43.00 -2.30
C VAL A 416 22.20 -42.46 -2.17
N GLN A 417 22.05 -41.14 -2.32
CA GLN A 417 20.74 -40.50 -2.45
C GLN A 417 20.53 -40.10 -3.91
N GLU A 418 19.39 -40.51 -4.46
CA GLU A 418 18.92 -40.14 -5.80
C GLU A 418 17.77 -39.15 -5.68
N VAL A 419 17.89 -37.99 -6.33
CA VAL A 419 16.81 -37.01 -6.44
C VAL A 419 16.47 -36.83 -7.92
N GLU A 420 15.20 -37.00 -8.25
CA GLU A 420 14.68 -36.78 -9.60
C GLU A 420 14.09 -35.38 -9.71
N GLU A 421 14.75 -34.51 -10.49
CA GLU A 421 14.26 -33.16 -10.76
C GLU A 421 13.58 -33.12 -12.14
N LYS A 422 12.33 -32.64 -12.16
CA LYS A 422 11.58 -32.41 -13.41
C LYS A 422 11.87 -30.99 -13.90
N LEU A 423 12.66 -30.89 -14.96
CA LEU A 423 12.82 -29.66 -15.72
C LEU A 423 11.57 -29.46 -16.60
N ASN A 424 10.86 -28.35 -16.38
CA ASN A 424 9.76 -27.88 -17.23
C ASN A 424 10.29 -27.30 -18.55
#